data_AF-A0A7W8NH28-F1
#
_entry.id   AF-A0A7W8NH28-F1
#
_cell.length_a   1.000
_cell.length_b   1.000
_cell.length_c   1.000
_cell.angle_alpha   90.00
_cell.angle_beta   90.00
_cell.angle_gamma   90.00
#
_symmetry.space_group_name_H-M   'P 1'
#
loop_
_entity.id
_entity.type
_entity.pdbx_description
1 polymer ?
#
loop_
_entity_poly.entity_id
_entity_poly.type
_entity_poly.pdbx_seq_one_letter_code
_entity_poly.pdbx_strand_id
1 'polypeptide(L)'
;MRFQIHFLSDGTPAAVQRWFARRADRLPSSTHLVLAAPYLSERAMDECEAAGASALDLAGNYRLTFGLYHLERLGHAPPPQAKRERENLYAGKTLRVVRALLAAPHRTWQVQELARTCQVSLGTVSNVRQKLLDQGWLELEPGGVVVRDPEGLLREWAEWTKAAPPAGFSVYTVHNSRRVIELLTGQTQVLLGAASAAEWMAPFVTPKGVVLYAAPDTWRSAAKLLDAEEVDKGGNLTVQFVEDGVFVDRLEIKAGLWTASPAQTFVDLWRQGSRGREGAEKLLRNYLHPLWNGQKLYASWPLIEGTP
;
A
#
# COMPACT_ATOMS: atom_id res chain seq x y z
N MET A 1 30.57 29.77 -9.35
CA MET A 1 29.64 28.88 -8.63
C MET A 1 30.44 27.70 -8.09
N ARG A 2 30.37 27.38 -6.79
CA ARG A 2 31.09 26.24 -6.19
C ARG A 2 30.10 25.14 -5.84
N PHE A 3 30.42 23.92 -6.23
CA PHE A 3 29.67 22.73 -5.84
C PHE A 3 30.50 21.92 -4.84
N GLN A 4 29.81 21.33 -3.88
CA GLN A 4 30.40 20.34 -2.99
C GLN A 4 29.57 19.07 -3.08
N ILE A 5 30.19 18.02 -3.61
CA ILE A 5 29.56 16.72 -3.79
C ILE A 5 29.96 15.83 -2.63
N HIS A 6 29.00 15.23 -1.95
CA HIS A 6 29.25 14.19 -0.94
C HIS A 6 28.62 12.89 -1.39
N PHE A 7 29.41 11.83 -1.40
CA PHE A 7 28.94 10.49 -1.75
C PHE A 7 28.50 9.72 -0.50
N LEU A 8 27.26 9.26 -0.48
CA LEU A 8 26.69 8.37 0.53
C LEU A 8 26.86 6.92 0.08
N SER A 9 27.28 6.05 1.01
CA SER A 9 27.34 4.61 0.75
C SER A 9 25.95 3.98 0.60
N ASP A 10 24.94 4.55 1.25
CA ASP A 10 23.53 4.18 1.14
C ASP A 10 22.65 5.41 0.82
N GLY A 11 21.83 5.32 -0.23
CA GLY A 11 20.95 6.41 -0.66
C GLY A 11 19.54 6.30 -0.08
N THR A 12 19.39 5.72 1.11
CA THR A 12 18.08 5.57 1.74
C THR A 12 17.60 6.92 2.31
N PRO A 13 16.29 7.21 2.35
CA PRO A 13 15.76 8.40 3.01
C PRO A 13 16.30 8.59 4.44
N ALA A 14 16.37 7.52 5.25
CA ALA A 14 16.95 7.60 6.59
C ALA A 14 18.45 7.94 6.58
N ALA A 15 19.22 7.47 5.61
CA ALA A 15 20.63 7.82 5.47
C ALA A 15 20.83 9.30 5.14
N VAL A 16 20.01 9.83 4.21
CA VAL A 16 19.99 11.25 3.85
C VAL A 16 19.69 12.10 5.09
N GLN A 17 18.61 11.78 5.81
CA GLN A 17 18.24 12.47 7.05
C GLN A 17 19.36 12.41 8.10
N ARG A 18 19.93 11.23 8.35
CA ARG A 18 21.07 11.06 9.29
C ARG A 18 22.29 11.87 8.86
N TRP A 19 22.54 12.00 7.55
CA TRP A 19 23.66 12.77 7.05
C TRP A 19 23.49 14.26 7.35
N PHE A 20 22.30 14.81 7.10
CA PHE A 20 21.97 16.21 7.41
C PHE A 20 21.94 16.49 8.90
N ALA A 21 21.32 15.62 9.71
CA ALA A 21 21.25 15.79 11.15
C ALA A 21 22.64 15.91 11.81
N ARG A 22 23.67 15.26 11.25
CA ARG A 22 25.06 15.34 11.75
C ARG A 22 25.82 16.57 11.25
N ARG A 23 25.29 17.32 10.28
CA ARG A 23 26.02 18.34 9.52
C ARG A 23 25.28 19.67 9.34
N ALA A 24 24.08 19.82 9.88
CA ALA A 24 23.26 21.03 9.77
C ALA A 24 24.04 22.31 10.08
N ASP A 25 24.91 22.29 11.10
CA ASP A 25 25.68 23.47 11.54
C ASP A 25 27.00 23.71 10.78
N ARG A 26 27.36 22.84 9.81
CA ARG A 26 28.68 22.83 9.17
C ARG A 26 28.64 23.11 7.67
N LEU A 27 27.48 23.41 7.11
CA LEU A 27 27.33 23.62 5.67
C LEU A 27 27.69 25.07 5.30
N PRO A 28 28.67 25.30 4.41
CA PRO A 28 29.03 26.64 3.98
C PRO A 28 27.89 27.28 3.20
N SER A 29 27.51 28.52 3.55
CA SER A 29 26.41 29.27 2.93
C SER A 29 26.63 29.65 1.46
N SER A 30 27.86 29.54 0.94
CA SER A 30 28.23 29.96 -0.43
C SER A 30 28.46 28.80 -1.41
N THR A 31 28.06 27.57 -1.06
CA THR A 31 28.35 26.37 -1.85
C THR A 31 27.08 25.58 -2.13
N HIS A 32 26.87 25.17 -3.37
CA HIS A 32 25.78 24.27 -3.72
C HIS A 32 26.12 22.85 -3.29
N LEU A 33 25.40 22.36 -2.28
CA LEU A 33 25.54 21.00 -1.80
C LEU A 33 24.86 20.04 -2.78
N VAL A 34 25.57 18.98 -3.16
CA VAL A 34 25.06 17.87 -3.95
C VAL A 34 25.30 16.57 -3.19
N LEU A 35 24.24 15.82 -2.88
CA LEU A 35 24.37 14.46 -2.38
C LEU A 35 24.37 13.48 -3.55
N ALA A 36 25.33 12.57 -3.56
CA ALA A 36 25.44 11.49 -4.52
C ALA A 36 25.31 10.15 -3.81
N ALA A 37 24.64 9.16 -4.41
CA ALA A 37 24.60 7.80 -3.87
C ALA A 37 24.53 6.77 -5.01
N PRO A 38 24.71 5.46 -4.74
CA PRO A 38 24.53 4.43 -5.77
C PRO A 38 23.15 4.47 -6.42
N TYR A 39 22.12 4.73 -5.63
CA TYR A 39 20.74 4.92 -6.07
C TYR A 39 20.00 5.80 -5.06
N LEU A 40 19.20 6.74 -5.54
CA LEU A 40 18.32 7.57 -4.72
C LEU A 40 16.89 7.39 -5.22
N SER A 41 16.01 6.94 -4.33
CA SER A 41 14.57 6.96 -4.62
C SER A 41 14.02 8.38 -4.63
N GLU A 42 12.87 8.60 -5.26
CA GLU A 42 12.19 9.90 -5.26
C GLU A 42 12.05 10.47 -3.85
N ARG A 43 11.60 9.65 -2.88
CA ARG A 43 11.55 10.05 -1.47
C ARG A 43 12.90 10.47 -0.89
N ALA A 44 14.01 9.86 -1.31
CA ALA A 44 15.34 10.25 -0.84
C ALA A 44 15.78 11.58 -1.49
N MET A 45 15.38 11.82 -2.75
CA MET A 45 15.56 13.11 -3.41
C MET A 45 14.74 14.20 -2.73
N ASP A 46 13.50 13.90 -2.32
CA ASP A 46 12.63 14.82 -1.59
C ASP A 46 13.24 15.19 -0.23
N GLU A 47 13.85 14.24 0.49
CA GLU A 47 14.59 14.53 1.73
C GLU A 47 15.82 15.41 1.48
N CYS A 48 16.51 15.26 0.33
CA CYS A 48 17.62 16.15 -0.05
C CYS A 48 17.11 17.57 -0.34
N GLU A 49 16.02 17.68 -1.12
CA GLU A 49 15.44 18.96 -1.50
C GLU A 49 14.88 19.72 -0.29
N ALA A 50 14.20 19.03 0.62
CA ALA A 50 13.70 19.61 1.86
C ALA A 50 14.84 20.16 2.75
N ALA A 51 16.03 19.57 2.65
CA ALA A 51 17.25 20.04 3.31
C ALA A 51 18.03 21.09 2.50
N GLY A 52 17.48 21.56 1.37
CA GLY A 52 18.10 22.57 0.51
C GLY A 52 19.28 22.07 -0.32
N ALA A 53 19.40 20.76 -0.51
CA ALA A 53 20.47 20.14 -1.27
C ALA A 53 19.99 19.63 -2.62
N SER A 54 20.88 19.74 -3.61
CA SER A 54 20.75 18.99 -4.86
C SER A 54 21.12 17.53 -4.63
N ALA A 55 20.67 16.65 -5.51
CA ALA A 55 21.00 15.23 -5.43
C ALA A 55 21.10 14.57 -6.80
N LEU A 56 21.94 13.53 -6.90
CA LEU A 56 22.08 12.68 -8.08
C LEU A 56 22.45 11.25 -7.69
N ASP A 57 22.22 10.29 -8.57
CA ASP A 57 22.65 8.91 -8.37
C ASP A 57 23.37 8.31 -9.58
N LEU A 58 23.92 7.11 -9.40
CA LEU A 58 24.64 6.39 -10.46
C LEU A 58 23.70 5.72 -11.47
N ALA A 59 22.39 5.68 -11.21
CA ALA A 59 21.37 5.21 -12.15
C ALA A 59 20.94 6.31 -13.15
N GLY A 60 21.37 7.55 -12.91
CA GLY A 60 21.06 8.71 -13.75
C GLY A 60 19.86 9.52 -13.27
N ASN A 61 19.34 9.25 -12.06
CA ASN A 61 18.36 10.13 -11.43
C ASN A 61 19.06 11.35 -10.85
N TYR A 62 18.44 12.53 -10.96
CA TYR A 62 18.93 13.74 -10.32
C TYR A 62 17.83 14.78 -10.12
N ARG A 63 17.99 15.59 -9.08
CA ARG A 63 17.31 16.86 -8.86
C ARG A 63 18.36 17.89 -8.44
N LEU A 64 18.73 18.77 -9.37
CA LEU A 64 19.78 19.75 -9.16
C LEU A 64 19.19 21.16 -9.19
N THR A 65 19.35 21.89 -8.09
CA THR A 65 18.91 23.27 -7.94
C THR A 65 20.12 24.15 -7.63
N PHE A 66 20.41 25.10 -8.51
CA PHE A 66 21.51 26.05 -8.34
C PHE A 66 21.25 27.36 -9.10
N GLY A 67 21.43 28.50 -8.43
CA GLY A 67 21.09 29.80 -9.02
C GLY A 67 19.62 29.85 -9.43
N LEU A 68 19.37 30.06 -10.73
CA LEU A 68 18.02 30.06 -11.33
C LEU A 68 17.68 28.75 -12.05
N TYR A 69 18.57 27.76 -12.01
CA TYR A 69 18.40 26.50 -12.72
C TYR A 69 17.83 25.43 -11.79
N HIS A 70 16.84 24.70 -12.31
CA HIS A 70 16.32 23.48 -11.74
C HIS A 70 16.33 22.40 -12.82
N LEU A 71 17.10 21.35 -12.60
CA LEU A 71 17.25 20.22 -13.52
C LEU A 71 16.73 18.97 -12.82
N GLU A 72 15.80 18.27 -13.46
CA GLU A 72 15.22 17.05 -12.92
C GLU A 72 15.19 15.93 -13.95
N ARG A 73 15.57 14.73 -13.50
CA ARG A 73 15.33 13.48 -14.20
C ARG A 73 15.09 12.40 -13.15
N LEU A 74 13.89 11.83 -13.14
CA LEU A 74 13.48 10.78 -12.22
C LEU A 74 13.01 9.54 -13.01
N GLY A 75 12.77 8.45 -12.30
CA GLY A 75 12.18 7.23 -12.85
C GLY A 75 13.18 6.21 -13.41
N HIS A 76 14.49 6.44 -13.32
CA HIS A 76 15.46 5.37 -13.59
C HIS A 76 15.34 4.28 -12.52
N ALA A 77 15.29 3.03 -12.97
CA ALA A 77 15.00 1.89 -12.12
C ALA A 77 16.11 1.67 -11.07
N PRO A 78 15.74 1.22 -9.84
CA PRO A 78 16.73 0.81 -8.85
C PRO A 78 17.57 -0.37 -9.34
N PRO A 79 18.79 -0.55 -8.78
CA PRO A 79 19.57 -1.76 -8.98
C PRO A 79 18.75 -3.04 -8.71
N PRO A 80 19.03 -4.16 -9.39
CA PRO A 80 18.21 -5.38 -9.30
C PRO A 80 17.98 -5.88 -7.86
N GLN A 81 18.98 -5.76 -6.99
CA GLN A 81 18.86 -6.13 -5.59
C GLN A 81 17.84 -5.25 -4.85
N ALA A 82 17.97 -3.92 -4.93
CA ALA A 82 17.06 -2.97 -4.30
C ALA A 82 15.63 -3.13 -4.86
N LYS A 83 15.50 -3.41 -6.16
CA LYS A 83 14.22 -3.75 -6.80
C LYS A 83 13.58 -4.97 -6.15
N ARG A 84 14.31 -6.08 -6.03
CA ARG A 84 13.81 -7.33 -5.44
C ARG A 84 13.43 -7.15 -3.97
N GLU A 85 14.20 -6.36 -3.22
CA GLU A 85 13.91 -6.09 -1.82
C GLU A 85 12.60 -5.32 -1.61
N ARG A 86 12.28 -4.37 -2.50
CA ARG A 86 11.00 -3.67 -2.55
C ARG A 86 9.85 -4.58 -2.95
N GLU A 87 10.00 -5.36 -4.02
CA GLU A 87 8.98 -6.36 -4.42
C GLU A 87 8.66 -7.32 -3.26
N ASN A 88 9.67 -7.80 -2.54
CA ASN A 88 9.50 -8.70 -1.39
C ASN A 88 8.84 -8.03 -0.18
N LEU A 89 8.85 -6.70 -0.07
CA LEU A 89 8.18 -5.98 1.03
C LEU A 89 6.66 -5.97 0.86
N TYR A 90 6.20 -6.02 -0.39
CA TYR A 90 4.79 -5.94 -0.79
C TYR A 90 4.23 -7.29 -1.25
N ALA A 91 4.71 -8.41 -0.68
CA ALA A 91 4.28 -9.76 -1.04
C ALA A 91 4.10 -10.68 0.18
N GLY A 92 3.12 -11.58 0.15
CA GLY A 92 2.96 -12.63 1.17
C GLY A 92 2.89 -12.09 2.61
N LYS A 93 3.68 -12.70 3.51
CA LYS A 93 3.67 -12.38 4.95
C LYS A 93 4.16 -10.98 5.29
N THR A 94 5.07 -10.39 4.50
CA THR A 94 5.57 -9.02 4.75
C THR A 94 4.48 -7.99 4.47
N LEU A 95 3.68 -8.22 3.41
CA LEU A 95 2.57 -7.36 3.07
C LEU A 95 1.48 -7.30 4.16
N ARG A 96 1.27 -8.39 4.92
CA ARG A 96 0.34 -8.38 6.08
C ARG A 96 0.69 -7.30 7.10
N VAL A 97 1.99 -7.03 7.29
CA VAL A 97 2.47 -5.98 8.20
C VAL A 97 2.20 -4.61 7.62
N VAL A 98 2.46 -4.40 6.33
CA VAL A 98 2.17 -3.13 5.64
C VAL A 98 0.67 -2.81 5.67
N ARG A 99 -0.19 -3.81 5.45
CA ARG A 99 -1.65 -3.70 5.57
C ARG A 99 -2.07 -3.25 6.96
N ALA A 100 -1.56 -3.90 8.01
CA ALA A 100 -1.89 -3.54 9.39
C ALA A 100 -1.45 -2.10 9.73
N LEU A 101 -0.28 -1.69 9.26
CA LEU A 101 0.22 -0.32 9.39
C LEU A 101 -0.72 0.69 8.69
N LEU A 102 -1.14 0.42 7.45
CA LEU A 102 -2.05 1.29 6.69
C LEU A 102 -3.51 1.27 7.20
N ALA A 103 -3.92 0.21 7.89
CA ALA A 103 -5.23 0.11 8.52
C ALA A 103 -5.35 1.05 9.73
N ALA A 104 -4.27 1.23 10.50
CA ALA A 104 -4.20 2.18 11.61
C ALA A 104 -2.88 2.97 11.58
N PRO A 105 -2.73 3.96 10.69
CA PRO A 105 -1.45 4.64 10.48
C PRO A 105 -1.03 5.53 11.64
N HIS A 106 -1.99 6.05 12.42
CA HIS A 106 -1.74 6.89 13.60
C HIS A 106 -1.54 6.11 14.89
N ARG A 107 -1.62 4.76 14.83
CA ARG A 107 -1.33 3.92 15.98
C ARG A 107 0.18 3.72 16.08
N THR A 108 0.73 3.91 17.27
CA THR A 108 2.09 3.49 17.60
C THR A 108 2.11 1.96 17.77
N TRP A 109 2.80 1.27 16.88
CA TRP A 109 2.84 -0.19 16.83
C TRP A 109 4.09 -0.76 17.51
N GLN A 110 3.89 -1.70 18.43
CA GLN A 110 4.94 -2.56 18.96
C GLN A 110 5.21 -3.76 18.06
N VAL A 111 6.45 -4.25 18.05
CA VAL A 111 6.84 -5.43 17.25
C VAL A 111 6.03 -6.68 17.66
N GLN A 112 5.86 -6.89 18.96
CA GLN A 112 5.10 -8.02 19.51
C GLN A 112 3.62 -7.93 19.17
N GLU A 113 3.10 -6.72 19.08
CA GLU A 113 1.71 -6.47 18.71
C GLU A 113 1.48 -6.78 17.24
N LEU A 114 2.26 -6.16 16.34
CA LEU A 114 2.21 -6.45 14.90
C LEU A 114 2.40 -7.94 14.60
N ALA A 115 3.28 -8.64 15.32
CA ALA A 115 3.51 -10.06 15.10
C ALA A 115 2.27 -10.89 15.42
N ARG A 116 1.60 -10.61 16.55
CA ARG A 116 0.34 -11.27 16.94
C ARG A 116 -0.77 -10.92 15.97
N THR A 117 -0.96 -9.63 15.71
CA THR A 117 -1.99 -9.09 14.81
C THR A 117 -1.85 -9.65 13.40
N CYS A 118 -0.67 -9.63 12.79
CA CYS A 118 -0.49 -10.11 11.42
C CYS A 118 -0.28 -11.63 11.32
N GLN A 119 -0.21 -12.34 12.46
CA GLN A 119 0.14 -13.76 12.55
C GLN A 119 1.45 -14.10 11.83
N VAL A 120 2.49 -13.34 12.12
CA VAL A 120 3.84 -13.52 11.56
C VAL A 120 4.89 -13.55 12.65
N SER A 121 6.10 -14.01 12.33
CA SER A 121 7.19 -14.05 13.30
C SER A 121 7.67 -12.65 13.69
N LEU A 122 8.19 -12.49 14.91
CA LEU A 122 8.85 -11.25 15.36
C LEU A 122 10.01 -10.84 14.44
N GLY A 123 10.72 -11.82 13.86
CA GLY A 123 11.78 -11.59 12.88
C GLY A 123 11.25 -10.98 11.58
N THR A 124 10.09 -11.44 11.11
CA THR A 124 9.40 -10.86 9.94
C THR A 124 9.02 -9.40 10.20
N VAL A 125 8.41 -9.11 11.35
CA VAL A 125 8.05 -7.73 11.73
C VAL A 125 9.28 -6.85 11.85
N SER A 126 10.33 -7.32 12.54
CA SER A 126 11.57 -6.55 12.72
C SER A 126 12.23 -6.20 11.38
N ASN A 127 12.25 -7.13 10.43
CA ASN A 127 12.76 -6.91 9.09
C ASN A 127 11.92 -5.88 8.32
N VAL A 128 10.59 -6.04 8.29
CA VAL A 128 9.68 -5.08 7.64
C VAL A 128 9.83 -3.69 8.25
N ARG A 129 9.85 -3.60 9.59
CA ARG A 129 10.04 -2.35 10.33
C ARG A 129 11.33 -1.65 9.93
N GLN A 130 12.46 -2.37 9.92
CA GLN A 130 13.75 -1.80 9.57
C GLN A 130 13.74 -1.25 8.13
N LYS A 131 13.22 -2.03 7.18
CA LYS A 131 13.10 -1.61 5.78
C LYS A 131 12.25 -0.36 5.61
N LEU A 132 11.09 -0.29 6.27
CA LEU A 132 10.21 0.85 6.17
C LEU A 132 10.77 2.09 6.87
N LEU A 133 11.52 1.91 7.98
CA LEU A 133 12.29 3.00 8.62
C LEU A 133 13.38 3.53 7.69
N ASP A 134 14.17 2.63 7.09
CA ASP A 134 15.24 3.02 6.16
C ASP A 134 14.68 3.76 4.95
N GLN A 135 13.53 3.31 4.43
CA GLN A 135 12.76 3.98 3.37
C GLN A 135 12.01 5.24 3.84
N GLY A 136 12.07 5.61 5.12
CA GLY A 136 11.45 6.82 5.65
C GLY A 136 9.92 6.80 5.68
N TRP A 137 9.29 5.62 5.59
CA TRP A 137 7.83 5.42 5.69
C TRP A 137 7.34 5.37 7.14
N LEU A 138 8.21 4.91 8.04
CA LEU A 138 7.95 4.87 9.48
C LEU A 138 8.79 5.90 10.21
N GLU A 139 8.31 6.27 11.39
CA GLU A 139 9.04 7.06 12.38
C GLU A 139 9.08 6.32 13.72
N LEU A 140 10.15 6.53 14.48
CA LEU A 140 10.29 5.98 15.83
C LEU A 140 9.53 6.86 16.82
N GLU A 141 8.71 6.25 17.66
CA GLU A 141 8.03 6.91 18.76
C GLU A 141 8.28 6.16 20.08
N PRO A 142 8.09 6.82 21.25
CA PRO A 142 8.08 6.12 22.52
C PRO A 142 7.12 4.92 22.48
N GLY A 143 7.68 3.72 22.63
CA GLY A 143 6.90 2.49 22.64
C GLY A 143 6.65 1.84 21.27
N GLY A 144 7.20 2.33 20.15
CA GLY A 144 7.07 1.62 18.88
C GLY A 144 7.42 2.42 17.63
N VAL A 145 6.66 2.17 16.57
CA VAL A 145 6.74 2.88 15.29
C VAL A 145 5.37 3.37 14.84
N VAL A 146 5.34 4.51 14.18
CA VAL A 146 4.14 5.09 13.58
C VAL A 146 4.35 5.30 12.08
N VAL A 147 3.29 5.30 11.30
CA VAL A 147 3.38 5.60 9.86
C VAL A 147 3.49 7.11 9.67
N ARG A 148 4.60 7.56 9.09
CA ARG A 148 4.88 8.98 8.84
C ARG A 148 4.08 9.53 7.66
N ASP A 149 3.95 8.72 6.61
CA ASP A 149 3.28 9.09 5.36
C ASP A 149 2.44 7.91 4.84
N PRO A 150 1.18 7.78 5.30
CA PRO A 150 0.33 6.66 4.91
C PRO A 150 -0.07 6.71 3.43
N GLU A 151 -0.25 7.91 2.87
CA GLU A 151 -0.58 8.05 1.46
C GLU A 151 0.58 7.60 0.58
N GLY A 152 1.79 8.11 0.84
CA GLY A 152 2.97 7.73 0.07
C GLY A 152 3.27 6.23 0.19
N LEU A 153 3.13 5.65 1.39
CA LEU A 153 3.31 4.20 1.59
C LEU A 153 2.26 3.38 0.81
N LEU A 154 1.00 3.83 0.79
CA LEU A 154 -0.05 3.18 0.01
C LEU A 154 0.23 3.25 -1.50
N ARG A 155 0.68 4.40 -1.99
CA ARG A 155 1.06 4.59 -3.40
C ARG A 155 2.26 3.75 -3.79
N GLU A 156 3.28 3.69 -2.94
CA GLU A 156 4.46 2.83 -3.13
C GLU A 156 4.02 1.36 -3.20
N TRP A 157 3.13 0.90 -2.30
CA TRP A 157 2.58 -0.44 -2.40
C TRP A 157 1.85 -0.65 -3.74
N ALA A 158 1.02 0.30 -4.18
CA ALA A 158 0.28 0.18 -5.43
C ALA A 158 1.19 0.10 -6.68
N GLU A 159 2.29 0.85 -6.71
CA GLU A 159 3.27 0.84 -7.80
C GLU A 159 4.13 -0.44 -7.82
N TRP A 160 4.54 -0.94 -6.65
CA TRP A 160 5.37 -2.14 -6.55
C TRP A 160 4.60 -3.45 -6.57
N THR A 161 3.28 -3.38 -6.46
CA THR A 161 2.42 -4.52 -6.74
C THR A 161 2.47 -4.79 -8.24
N LYS A 162 3.17 -5.86 -8.64
CA LYS A 162 3.28 -6.30 -10.04
C LYS A 162 1.93 -6.23 -10.76
N ALA A 163 1.91 -5.75 -12.01
CA ALA A 163 0.74 -5.84 -12.85
C ALA A 163 0.35 -7.34 -13.06
N ALA A 164 -0.87 -7.69 -12.60
CA ALA A 164 -1.62 -8.98 -12.58
C ALA A 164 -0.89 -10.25 -12.04
N PRO A 165 -1.48 -11.03 -11.09
CA PRO A 165 -2.41 -12.15 -11.42
C PRO A 165 -3.42 -12.57 -10.29
N PRO A 166 -4.32 -13.58 -10.47
CA PRO A 166 -4.81 -14.19 -11.71
C PRO A 166 -6.01 -13.40 -12.27
N ALA A 167 -6.30 -13.56 -13.56
CA ALA A 167 -7.59 -13.17 -14.10
C ALA A 167 -8.66 -13.84 -13.23
N GLY A 168 -9.43 -13.03 -12.49
CA GLY A 168 -10.61 -13.57 -11.83
C GLY A 168 -11.45 -14.30 -12.87
N PHE A 169 -12.01 -15.44 -12.52
CA PHE A 169 -12.84 -16.18 -13.45
C PHE A 169 -14.24 -15.59 -13.44
N SER A 170 -14.86 -15.62 -14.61
CA SER A 170 -16.22 -15.12 -14.82
C SER A 170 -17.19 -16.16 -14.28
N VAL A 171 -18.15 -15.71 -13.48
CA VAL A 171 -19.15 -16.57 -12.85
C VAL A 171 -20.53 -16.01 -13.13
N TYR A 172 -21.46 -16.89 -13.49
CA TYR A 172 -22.85 -16.55 -13.66
C TYR A 172 -23.67 -17.06 -12.47
N THR A 173 -24.60 -16.24 -12.01
CA THR A 173 -25.69 -16.63 -11.11
C THR A 173 -26.98 -16.00 -11.61
N VAL A 174 -28.12 -16.66 -11.37
CA VAL A 174 -29.45 -16.09 -11.63
C VAL A 174 -29.77 -14.89 -10.72
N HIS A 175 -29.02 -14.70 -9.64
CA HIS A 175 -29.24 -13.64 -8.68
C HIS A 175 -28.71 -12.28 -9.15
N ASN A 176 -29.47 -11.21 -8.89
CA ASN A 176 -28.98 -9.84 -9.07
C ASN A 176 -28.00 -9.44 -7.95
N SER A 177 -27.24 -8.36 -8.13
CA SER A 177 -26.20 -7.92 -7.19
C SER A 177 -26.71 -7.74 -5.76
N ARG A 178 -27.93 -7.22 -5.58
CA ARG A 178 -28.55 -7.07 -4.26
C ARG A 178 -28.76 -8.41 -3.58
N ARG A 179 -29.32 -9.39 -4.30
CA ARG A 179 -29.57 -10.74 -3.75
C ARG A 179 -28.27 -11.47 -3.45
N VAL A 180 -27.24 -11.30 -4.28
CA VAL A 180 -25.89 -11.83 -4.02
C VAL A 180 -25.35 -11.28 -2.70
N ILE A 181 -25.42 -9.96 -2.48
CA ILE A 181 -24.97 -9.32 -1.24
C ILE A 181 -25.76 -9.83 -0.02
N GLU A 182 -27.07 -10.00 -0.15
CA GLU A 182 -27.91 -10.57 0.92
C GLU A 182 -27.50 -12.01 1.27
N LEU A 183 -27.25 -12.85 0.27
CA LEU A 183 -26.83 -14.25 0.48
C LEU A 183 -25.42 -14.36 1.08
N LEU A 184 -24.53 -13.42 0.76
CA LEU A 184 -23.19 -13.36 1.34
C LEU A 184 -23.17 -12.80 2.77
N THR A 185 -24.27 -12.25 3.26
CA THR A 185 -24.34 -11.76 4.64
C THR A 185 -24.16 -12.93 5.62
N GLY A 186 -23.18 -12.83 6.51
CA GLY A 186 -22.75 -13.88 7.43
C GLY A 186 -21.55 -14.70 6.93
N GLN A 187 -21.12 -14.54 5.67
CA GLN A 187 -19.92 -15.18 5.14
C GLN A 187 -18.68 -14.34 5.48
N THR A 188 -17.80 -14.85 6.36
CA THR A 188 -16.60 -14.12 6.81
C THR A 188 -15.38 -14.34 5.91
N GLN A 189 -15.42 -15.37 5.06
CA GLN A 189 -14.32 -15.79 4.18
C GLN A 189 -14.62 -15.50 2.69
N VAL A 190 -15.69 -14.76 2.41
CA VAL A 190 -15.98 -14.18 1.09
C VAL A 190 -16.12 -12.68 1.28
N LEU A 191 -15.28 -11.91 0.57
CA LEU A 191 -15.29 -10.45 0.68
C LEU A 191 -15.76 -9.84 -0.63
N LEU A 192 -16.45 -8.70 -0.55
CA LEU A 192 -16.53 -7.81 -1.70
C LEU A 192 -15.14 -7.23 -1.98
N GLY A 193 -14.67 -7.34 -3.22
CA GLY A 193 -13.34 -6.89 -3.65
C GLY A 193 -13.39 -5.76 -4.68
N ALA A 194 -12.24 -5.14 -4.96
CA ALA A 194 -12.06 -4.15 -6.02
C ALA A 194 -13.21 -3.12 -6.13
N ALA A 195 -13.82 -2.98 -7.32
CA ALA A 195 -14.90 -2.02 -7.55
C ALA A 195 -16.14 -2.24 -6.67
N SER A 196 -16.43 -3.49 -6.27
CA SER A 196 -17.55 -3.78 -5.37
C SER A 196 -17.26 -3.34 -3.94
N ALA A 197 -16.02 -3.45 -3.46
CA ALA A 197 -15.63 -2.83 -2.17
C ALA A 197 -15.70 -1.30 -2.25
N ALA A 198 -15.19 -0.73 -3.35
CA ALA A 198 -15.17 0.71 -3.56
C ALA A 198 -16.57 1.34 -3.59
N GLU A 199 -17.57 0.67 -4.17
CA GLU A 199 -18.96 1.14 -4.21
C GLU A 199 -19.53 1.41 -2.80
N TRP A 200 -19.17 0.59 -1.81
CA TRP A 200 -19.61 0.77 -0.42
C TRP A 200 -18.82 1.85 0.33
N MET A 201 -17.56 2.07 -0.04
CA MET A 201 -16.68 3.05 0.63
C MET A 201 -16.87 4.46 0.05
N ALA A 202 -16.80 4.59 -1.27
CA ALA A 202 -16.92 5.83 -2.00
C ALA A 202 -17.68 5.56 -3.31
N PRO A 203 -19.01 5.71 -3.36
CA PRO A 203 -19.79 5.43 -4.56
C PRO A 203 -19.50 6.47 -5.65
N PHE A 204 -18.62 6.15 -6.59
CA PHE A 204 -18.28 7.00 -7.73
C PHE A 204 -18.50 6.34 -9.10
N VAL A 205 -18.66 5.02 -9.15
CA VAL A 205 -18.99 4.23 -10.35
C VAL A 205 -19.81 3.02 -9.92
N THR A 206 -20.89 2.73 -10.63
CA THR A 206 -21.63 1.47 -10.49
C THR A 206 -20.86 0.35 -11.19
N PRO A 207 -20.46 -0.72 -10.49
CA PRO A 207 -19.79 -1.87 -11.11
C PRO A 207 -20.70 -2.56 -12.13
N LYS A 208 -20.10 -3.14 -13.19
CA LYS A 208 -20.84 -3.95 -14.18
C LYS A 208 -21.30 -5.32 -13.66
N GLY A 209 -20.78 -5.73 -12.50
CA GLY A 209 -21.02 -7.01 -11.83
C GLY A 209 -20.40 -6.99 -10.44
N VAL A 210 -20.59 -8.05 -9.66
CA VAL A 210 -20.02 -8.14 -8.30
C VAL A 210 -18.66 -8.80 -8.35
N VAL A 211 -17.64 -8.16 -7.76
CA VAL A 211 -16.30 -8.72 -7.61
C VAL A 211 -16.17 -9.31 -6.21
N LEU A 212 -15.81 -10.59 -6.13
CA LEU A 212 -15.68 -11.35 -4.89
C LEU A 212 -14.26 -11.85 -4.69
N TYR A 213 -13.77 -11.76 -3.46
CA TYR A 213 -12.53 -12.37 -2.99
C TYR A 213 -12.84 -13.57 -2.12
N ALA A 214 -12.20 -14.69 -2.40
CA ALA A 214 -12.39 -15.93 -1.64
C ALA A 214 -11.11 -16.78 -1.68
N ALA A 215 -10.93 -17.65 -0.69
CA ALA A 215 -10.02 -18.78 -0.83
C ALA A 215 -10.68 -19.88 -1.70
N PRO A 216 -9.91 -20.71 -2.44
CA PRO A 216 -10.48 -21.74 -3.32
C PRO A 216 -11.51 -22.66 -2.65
N ASP A 217 -11.23 -23.13 -1.42
CA ASP A 217 -12.13 -24.03 -0.68
C ASP A 217 -13.40 -23.32 -0.20
N THR A 218 -13.29 -22.05 0.19
CA THR A 218 -14.45 -21.25 0.60
C THR A 218 -15.37 -20.97 -0.59
N TRP A 219 -14.78 -20.66 -1.76
CA TRP A 219 -15.54 -20.40 -2.97
C TRP A 219 -16.45 -21.56 -3.34
N ARG A 220 -16.02 -22.83 -3.17
CA ARG A 220 -16.88 -23.99 -3.47
C ARG A 220 -18.19 -23.99 -2.69
N SER A 221 -18.16 -23.56 -1.43
CA SER A 221 -19.36 -23.47 -0.59
C SER A 221 -20.21 -22.25 -0.95
N ALA A 222 -19.56 -21.10 -1.22
CA ALA A 222 -20.23 -19.88 -1.64
C ALA A 222 -20.91 -20.03 -3.01
N ALA A 223 -20.28 -20.74 -3.96
CA ALA A 223 -20.84 -21.00 -5.28
C ALA A 223 -22.16 -21.76 -5.20
N LYS A 224 -22.25 -22.77 -4.32
CA LYS A 224 -23.51 -23.50 -4.07
C LYS A 224 -24.58 -22.60 -3.46
N LEU A 225 -24.21 -21.76 -2.50
CA LEU A 225 -25.14 -20.82 -1.86
C LEU A 225 -25.69 -19.79 -2.85
N LEU A 226 -24.86 -19.38 -3.81
CA LEU A 226 -25.20 -18.40 -4.83
C LEU A 226 -25.82 -19.01 -6.09
N ASP A 227 -26.00 -20.33 -6.15
CA ASP A 227 -26.41 -21.04 -7.38
C ASP A 227 -25.58 -20.58 -8.59
N ALA A 228 -24.26 -20.60 -8.40
CA ALA A 228 -23.30 -19.95 -9.28
C ALA A 228 -22.43 -20.95 -10.04
N GLU A 229 -22.27 -20.70 -11.34
CA GLU A 229 -21.52 -21.54 -12.26
C GLU A 229 -20.41 -20.73 -12.95
N GLU A 230 -19.23 -21.34 -13.11
CA GLU A 230 -18.13 -20.75 -13.88
C GLU A 230 -18.47 -20.74 -15.36
N VAL A 231 -18.22 -19.62 -16.03
CA VAL A 231 -18.51 -19.42 -17.45
C VAL A 231 -17.34 -18.71 -18.15
N ASP A 232 -17.15 -18.97 -19.44
CA ASP A 232 -16.07 -18.35 -20.20
C ASP A 232 -16.24 -16.82 -20.35
N LYS A 233 -17.48 -16.36 -20.58
CA LYS A 233 -17.85 -14.95 -20.75
C LYS A 233 -19.29 -14.68 -20.31
N GLY A 234 -19.59 -13.42 -19.99
CA GLY A 234 -20.96 -12.95 -19.72
C GLY A 234 -21.46 -13.23 -18.30
N GLY A 235 -20.58 -13.64 -17.38
CA GLY A 235 -20.91 -13.74 -15.97
C GLY A 235 -21.19 -12.38 -15.35
N ASN A 236 -22.11 -12.36 -14.38
CA ASN A 236 -22.45 -11.19 -13.57
C ASN A 236 -21.61 -11.10 -12.28
N LEU A 237 -20.77 -12.10 -12.03
CA LEU A 237 -19.79 -12.14 -10.95
C LEU A 237 -18.38 -12.30 -11.51
N THR A 238 -17.41 -11.74 -10.79
CA THR A 238 -15.98 -12.02 -11.01
C THR A 238 -15.38 -12.47 -9.70
N VAL A 239 -14.82 -13.67 -9.66
CA VAL A 239 -14.22 -14.22 -8.45
C VAL A 239 -12.71 -14.21 -8.59
N GLN A 240 -12.02 -13.63 -7.61
CA GLN A 240 -10.57 -13.65 -7.53
C GLN A 240 -10.14 -14.45 -6.31
N PHE A 241 -9.26 -15.43 -6.53
CA PHE A 241 -8.60 -16.08 -5.44
C PHE A 241 -7.48 -15.20 -4.91
N VAL A 242 -7.55 -14.91 -3.62
CA VAL A 242 -6.62 -14.02 -2.93
C VAL A 242 -5.89 -14.76 -1.83
N GLU A 243 -4.69 -14.29 -1.50
CA GLU A 243 -3.94 -14.78 -0.35
C GLU A 243 -4.62 -14.40 0.97
N ASP A 244 -4.41 -15.20 2.01
CA ASP A 244 -4.98 -14.98 3.37
C ASP A 244 -4.76 -13.56 3.90
N GLY A 245 -3.68 -12.89 3.44
CA GLY A 245 -3.34 -11.54 3.86
C GLY A 245 -4.45 -10.51 3.64
N VAL A 246 -5.32 -10.71 2.64
CA VAL A 246 -6.45 -9.81 2.33
C VAL A 246 -7.59 -9.93 3.36
N PHE A 247 -7.70 -11.07 4.03
CA PHE A 247 -8.69 -11.29 5.10
C PHE A 247 -8.23 -10.74 6.44
N VAL A 248 -6.93 -10.46 6.58
CA VAL A 248 -6.36 -9.90 7.80
C VAL A 248 -7.00 -8.56 8.06
N ASP A 249 -6.96 -7.63 7.11
CA ASP A 249 -7.42 -6.24 7.25
C ASP A 249 -8.83 -5.99 6.66
N ARG A 250 -9.67 -7.02 6.55
CA ARG A 250 -11.03 -6.89 6.00
C ARG A 250 -11.86 -5.88 6.79
N LEU A 251 -12.90 -5.33 6.17
CA LEU A 251 -13.77 -4.34 6.80
C LEU A 251 -15.20 -4.85 6.85
N GLU A 252 -15.85 -4.80 8.01
CA GLU A 252 -17.30 -5.01 8.11
C GLU A 252 -18.02 -3.70 7.79
N ILE A 253 -18.59 -3.61 6.59
CA ILE A 253 -19.31 -2.41 6.14
C ILE A 253 -20.77 -2.39 6.62
N LYS A 254 -21.32 -3.55 6.95
CA LYS A 254 -22.63 -3.78 7.54
C LYS A 254 -22.58 -5.13 8.27
N ALA A 255 -23.39 -5.31 9.32
CA ALA A 255 -23.48 -6.57 10.05
C ALA A 255 -23.51 -7.80 9.12
N GLY A 256 -22.47 -8.64 9.21
CA GLY A 256 -22.26 -9.86 8.45
C GLY A 256 -21.71 -9.68 7.03
N LEU A 257 -21.55 -8.46 6.52
CA LEU A 257 -21.09 -8.18 5.16
C LEU A 257 -19.68 -7.58 5.18
N TRP A 258 -18.74 -8.31 4.57
CA TRP A 258 -17.33 -8.00 4.60
C TRP A 258 -16.80 -7.52 3.25
N THR A 259 -15.90 -6.54 3.27
CA THR A 259 -15.14 -6.08 2.09
C THR A 259 -13.64 -6.27 2.32
N ALA A 260 -12.87 -6.23 1.23
CA ALA A 260 -11.44 -5.96 1.31
C ALA A 260 -11.19 -4.62 2.02
N SER A 261 -9.96 -4.41 2.51
CA SER A 261 -9.60 -3.15 3.15
C SER A 261 -9.62 -1.97 2.18
N PRO A 262 -9.77 -0.73 2.67
CA PRO A 262 -9.64 0.47 1.84
C PRO A 262 -8.28 0.55 1.13
N ALA A 263 -7.21 0.12 1.80
CA ALA A 263 -5.86 0.09 1.23
C ALA A 263 -5.74 -0.94 0.10
N GLN A 264 -6.27 -2.16 0.30
CA GLN A 264 -6.36 -3.17 -0.75
C GLN A 264 -7.18 -2.67 -1.94
N THR A 265 -8.35 -2.10 -1.67
CA THR A 265 -9.27 -1.59 -2.68
C THR A 265 -8.62 -0.48 -3.52
N PHE A 266 -7.82 0.39 -2.90
CA PHE A 266 -7.02 1.37 -3.63
C PHE A 266 -6.03 0.71 -4.60
N VAL A 267 -5.27 -0.28 -4.14
CA VAL A 267 -4.30 -1.02 -4.97
C VAL A 267 -4.98 -1.75 -6.13
N ASP A 268 -6.15 -2.35 -5.88
CA ASP A 268 -6.93 -3.05 -6.92
C ASP A 268 -7.42 -2.11 -8.02
N LEU A 269 -7.85 -0.91 -7.64
CA LEU A 269 -8.26 0.12 -8.59
C LEU A 269 -7.04 0.70 -9.33
N TRP A 270 -5.93 0.95 -8.63
CA TRP A 270 -4.70 1.51 -9.20
C TRP A 270 -4.16 0.67 -10.38
N ARG A 271 -4.35 -0.65 -10.31
CA ARG A 271 -3.90 -1.61 -11.31
C ARG A 271 -4.80 -1.71 -12.55
N GLN A 272 -5.98 -1.09 -12.55
CA GLN A 272 -6.95 -1.15 -13.67
C GLN A 272 -6.75 -0.06 -14.73
N GLY A 273 -5.52 0.40 -14.92
CA GLY A 273 -5.18 1.46 -15.88
C GLY A 273 -5.69 2.84 -15.48
N SER A 274 -5.74 3.77 -16.44
CA SER A 274 -6.02 5.20 -16.17
C SER A 274 -7.36 5.44 -15.48
N ARG A 275 -8.44 4.78 -15.92
CA ARG A 275 -9.77 4.89 -15.31
C ARG A 275 -9.81 4.29 -13.90
N GLY A 276 -9.08 3.20 -13.68
CA GLY A 276 -8.90 2.60 -12.36
C GLY A 276 -8.20 3.56 -11.40
N ARG A 277 -7.11 4.19 -11.84
CA ARG A 277 -6.38 5.20 -11.06
C ARG A 277 -7.26 6.39 -10.67
N GLU A 278 -8.12 6.88 -11.55
CA GLU A 278 -9.10 7.93 -11.19
C GLU A 278 -10.04 7.47 -10.05
N GLY A 279 -10.49 6.21 -10.09
CA GLY A 279 -11.27 5.62 -9.01
C GLY A 279 -10.49 5.49 -7.70
N ALA A 280 -9.23 5.04 -7.76
CA ALA A 280 -8.35 4.95 -6.60
C ALA A 280 -8.14 6.32 -5.94
N GLU A 281 -7.94 7.37 -6.75
CA GLU A 281 -7.82 8.75 -6.30
C GLU A 281 -9.09 9.28 -5.62
N LYS A 282 -10.28 8.93 -6.16
CA LYS A 282 -11.55 9.28 -5.51
C LYS A 282 -11.74 8.55 -4.20
N LEU A 283 -11.39 7.25 -4.13
CA LEU A 283 -11.41 6.47 -2.89
C LEU A 283 -10.46 7.07 -1.84
N LEU A 284 -9.25 7.46 -2.26
CA LEU A 284 -8.26 8.08 -1.39
C LEU A 284 -8.82 9.35 -0.74
N ARG A 285 -9.27 10.31 -1.56
CA ARG A 285 -9.79 11.60 -1.08
C ARG A 285 -11.07 11.48 -0.26
N ASN A 286 -12.02 10.64 -0.69
CA ASN A 286 -13.37 10.62 -0.12
C ASN A 286 -13.55 9.59 1.00
N TYR A 287 -12.61 8.67 1.17
CA TYR A 287 -12.69 7.62 2.19
C TYR A 287 -11.43 7.50 3.04
N LEU A 288 -10.27 7.19 2.44
CA LEU A 288 -9.03 6.95 3.19
C LEU A 288 -8.56 8.19 3.96
N HIS A 289 -8.54 9.37 3.34
CA HIS A 289 -8.18 10.62 4.00
C HIS A 289 -9.13 10.93 5.19
N PRO A 290 -10.47 10.94 5.03
CA PRO A 290 -11.38 11.08 6.17
C PRO A 290 -11.18 10.00 7.25
N LEU A 291 -10.89 8.76 6.86
CA LEU A 291 -10.67 7.65 7.78
C LEU A 291 -9.40 7.84 8.62
N TRP A 292 -8.29 8.18 7.98
CA TRP A 292 -7.03 8.47 8.66
C TRP A 292 -7.16 9.72 9.55
N ASN A 293 -7.86 10.74 9.09
CA ASN A 293 -8.10 11.96 9.87
C ASN A 293 -9.18 11.81 10.98
N GLY A 294 -9.67 10.60 11.25
CA GLY A 294 -10.65 10.33 12.31
C GLY A 294 -12.07 10.87 12.04
N GLN A 295 -12.34 11.34 10.83
CA GLN A 295 -13.66 11.84 10.40
C GLN A 295 -14.63 10.70 10.04
N LYS A 296 -14.08 9.52 9.73
CA LYS A 296 -14.82 8.26 9.60
C LYS A 296 -14.25 7.26 10.60
N LEU A 297 -15.13 6.53 11.27
CA LEU A 297 -14.72 5.37 12.05
C LEU A 297 -14.42 4.22 11.08
N TYR A 298 -13.36 3.47 11.34
CA TYR A 298 -13.21 2.13 10.80
C TYR A 298 -14.38 1.32 11.37
N ALA A 299 -15.42 1.05 10.56
CA ALA A 299 -16.49 0.13 10.96
C ALA A 299 -15.88 -1.25 11.29
N SER A 300 -16.55 -2.05 12.12
CA SER A 300 -16.00 -3.21 12.87
C SER A 300 -14.81 -3.90 12.19
N TRP A 301 -13.66 -3.76 12.86
CA TRP A 301 -12.36 -4.30 12.53
C TRP A 301 -12.40 -5.83 12.41
N PRO A 302 -11.51 -6.42 11.58
CA PRO A 302 -10.58 -7.34 12.19
C PRO A 302 -9.14 -7.07 11.70
N LEU A 303 -8.19 -7.44 12.55
CA LEU A 303 -6.84 -7.85 12.17
C LEU A 303 -6.52 -9.25 12.69
N ILE A 304 -7.40 -9.84 13.50
CA ILE A 304 -8.13 -11.11 13.32
C ILE A 304 -8.74 -11.40 14.70
N GLU A 305 -10.06 -11.55 14.80
CA GLU A 305 -10.73 -12.09 16.00
C GLU A 305 -10.61 -13.63 16.02
N GLY A 306 -10.57 -14.22 17.22
CA GLY A 306 -10.17 -15.59 17.52
C GLY A 306 -10.50 -16.68 16.48
N THR A 307 -9.56 -17.60 16.27
CA THR A 307 -9.85 -18.93 15.74
C THR A 307 -10.93 -19.58 16.64
N PRO A 308 -11.94 -20.26 16.07
CA PRO A 308 -12.80 -21.12 16.88
C PRO A 308 -11.98 -22.19 17.61
#